data_AF-A0A1I7X2F2-F1
#
_entry.id   AF-A0A1I7X2F2-F1
#
_cell.length_a   1.000
_cell.length_b   1.000
_cell.length_c   1.000
_cell.angle_alpha   90.00
_cell.angle_beta   90.00
_cell.angle_gamma   90.00
#
_symmetry.space_group_name_H-M   'P 1'
#
loop_
_entity.id
_entity.type
_entity.pdbx_description
1 polymer ?
#
loop_
_entity_poly.entity_id
_entity_poly.type
_entity_poly.pdbx_seq_one_letter_code
_entity_poly.pdbx_strand_id
1 'polypeptide(L)' 'MRESGFTGFMIEQFGEIAVAVIGSQDVVKYNHDAVKGWRVLLAYLTDEMKVGFDRFSKISERRSSNIKECLQKTA' A
#
# COMPACT_ATOMS: atom_id res chain seq x y z
N MET A 1 7.48 6.20 -12.47
CA MET A 1 7.41 6.17 -10.99
C MET A 1 8.64 5.48 -10.38
N ARG A 2 9.85 5.82 -10.82
CA ARG A 2 11.08 5.48 -10.08
C ARG A 2 11.42 6.54 -9.02
N GLU A 3 10.55 7.54 -8.84
CA GLU A 3 10.87 8.82 -8.20
C GLU A 3 10.26 9.01 -6.81
N SER A 4 9.26 8.21 -6.41
CA SER A 4 8.58 8.44 -5.11
C SER A 4 9.24 7.75 -3.91
N GLY A 5 10.21 6.84 -4.12
CA GLY A 5 10.79 6.03 -3.05
C GLY A 5 9.77 5.16 -2.30
N PHE A 6 8.56 5.05 -2.83
CA PHE A 6 7.43 4.40 -2.17
C PHE A 6 7.61 2.88 -2.18
N THR A 7 7.54 2.25 -1.00
CA THR A 7 7.73 0.80 -0.83
C THR A 7 6.49 0.15 -0.24
N GLY A 8 6.33 -1.16 -0.43
CA GLY A 8 5.24 -1.91 0.19
C GLY A 8 5.25 -1.82 1.73
N PHE A 9 6.43 -1.68 2.34
CA PHE A 9 6.57 -1.47 3.78
C PHE A 9 5.90 -0.16 4.26
N MET A 10 5.88 0.89 3.44
CA MET A 10 5.18 2.13 3.79
C MET A 10 3.67 1.94 3.90
N ILE A 11 3.08 0.99 3.18
CA ILE A 11 1.65 0.65 3.28
C ILE A 11 1.36 -0.04 4.63
N GLU A 12 2.27 -0.91 5.09
CA GLU A 12 2.14 -1.57 6.39
C GLU A 12 2.23 -0.57 7.54
N GLN A 13 3.23 0.31 7.49
CA GLN A 13 3.39 1.40 8.45
C GLN A 13 2.19 2.34 8.47
N PHE A 14 1.64 2.66 7.29
CA PHE A 14 0.38 3.41 7.20
C PHE A 14 -0.77 2.69 7.93
N GLY A 15 -0.94 1.39 7.73
CA GLY A 15 -1.97 0.60 8.39
C GLY A 15 -1.83 0.62 9.92
N GLU A 16 -0.62 0.44 10.43
CA GLU A 16 -0.31 0.50 11.86
C GLU A 16 -0.64 1.87 12.48
N ILE A 17 -0.19 2.95 11.83
CA ILE A 17 -0.45 4.32 12.27
C ILE A 17 -1.96 4.61 12.24
N ALA A 18 -2.65 4.21 11.17
CA ALA A 18 -4.08 4.45 11.04
C ALA A 18 -4.89 3.75 12.14
N VAL A 19 -4.56 2.49 12.45
CA VAL A 19 -5.19 1.75 13.56
C VAL A 19 -4.93 2.44 14.90
N ALA A 20 -3.68 2.87 15.16
CA ALA A 20 -3.33 3.54 16.40
C ALA A 20 -4.07 4.87 16.58
N VAL A 21 -4.08 5.71 15.55
CA VAL A 21 -4.70 7.05 15.58
C VAL A 21 -6.21 6.95 15.67
N ILE A 22 -6.85 6.15 14.81
CA ILE A 22 -8.31 6.03 14.77
C ILE A 22 -8.82 5.30 16.02
N GLY A 23 -8.13 4.25 16.45
CA GLY A 23 -8.47 3.51 17.66
C GLY A 23 -8.32 4.33 18.95
N SER A 24 -7.53 5.40 18.94
CA SER A 24 -7.37 6.31 20.10
C SER A 24 -8.48 7.35 20.24
N GLN A 25 -9.30 7.56 19.21
CA GLN A 25 -10.41 8.52 19.24
C GLN A 25 -11.49 8.03 20.21
N ASP A 26 -11.98 8.87 21.13
CA ASP A 26 -12.95 8.46 22.15
C ASP A 26 -14.23 7.85 21.56
N VAL A 27 -14.71 8.41 20.44
CA VAL A 27 -15.90 7.92 19.71
C VAL A 27 -15.71 6.51 19.12
N VAL A 28 -14.46 6.09 18.92
CA VAL A 28 -14.10 4.76 18.44
C VAL A 28 -13.74 3.86 19.62
N LYS A 29 -12.79 4.28 20.46
CA LYS A 29 -12.22 3.52 21.59
C LYS A 29 -13.27 2.90 22.51
N TYR A 30 -14.33 3.65 22.83
CA TYR A 30 -15.37 3.18 23.75
C TYR A 30 -16.58 2.53 23.06
N ASN A 31 -16.60 2.49 21.71
CA ASN A 31 -17.66 1.86 20.94
C ASN A 31 -17.11 0.62 20.21
N HIS A 32 -17.44 -0.56 20.74
CA HIS A 32 -16.92 -1.82 20.23
C HIS A 32 -17.30 -2.11 18.77
N ASP A 33 -18.49 -1.68 18.33
CA ASP A 33 -18.92 -1.83 16.94
C ASP A 33 -18.18 -0.85 16.02
N ALA A 34 -17.90 0.37 16.50
CA ALA A 34 -17.05 1.31 15.78
C ALA A 34 -15.61 0.78 15.65
N VAL A 35 -15.02 0.24 16.72
CA VAL A 35 -13.68 -0.39 16.66
C VAL A 35 -13.65 -1.49 15.60
N LYS A 36 -14.66 -2.38 15.60
CA LYS A 36 -14.76 -3.45 14.61
C LYS A 36 -14.88 -2.92 13.19
N GLY A 37 -15.79 -1.96 12.97
CA GLY A 37 -16.00 -1.35 11.66
C GLY A 37 -14.73 -0.71 11.11
N TRP A 38 -14.02 0.07 11.94
CA TRP A 38 -12.76 0.70 11.56
C TRP A 38 -11.66 -0.32 11.28
N ARG A 39 -11.54 -1.39 12.08
CA ARG A 39 -10.56 -2.45 11.82
C ARG A 39 -10.81 -3.15 10.48
N VAL A 40 -12.06 -3.49 10.17
CA VAL A 40 -12.42 -4.13 8.90
C VAL A 40 -12.15 -3.20 7.72
N LEU A 41 -12.55 -1.94 7.83
CA LEU A 41 -12.31 -0.94 6.78
C LEU A 41 -10.82 -0.72 6.52
N LEU A 42 -10.02 -0.57 7.57
CA LEU A 42 -8.57 -0.37 7.43
C LEU A 42 -7.89 -1.60 6.84
N ALA A 43 -8.26 -2.81 7.27
CA ALA A 43 -7.75 -4.04 6.67
C ALA A 43 -8.04 -4.08 5.17
N TYR A 44 -9.28 -3.79 4.78
CA TYR A 44 -9.68 -3.73 3.37
C TYR A 44 -8.88 -2.68 2.58
N LEU A 45 -8.77 -1.45 3.09
CA LEU A 45 -8.01 -0.38 2.43
C LEU A 45 -6.53 -0.74 2.25
N THR A 46 -5.89 -1.29 3.29
CA THR A 46 -4.48 -1.68 3.21
C THR A 46 -4.25 -2.84 2.26
N ASP A 47 -5.21 -3.78 2.14
CA ASP A 47 -5.13 -4.90 1.20
C ASP A 47 -5.23 -4.40 -0.25
N GLU A 48 -6.20 -3.53 -0.56
CA GLU A 48 -6.33 -2.92 -1.88
C GLU A 48 -5.09 -2.07 -2.25
N MET A 49 -4.52 -1.34 -1.29
CA MET A 49 -3.27 -0.61 -1.49
C MET A 49 -2.10 -1.55 -1.83
N LYS A 50 -1.97 -2.68 -1.12
CA LYS A 50 -0.94 -3.70 -1.41
C LYS A 50 -1.15 -4.35 -2.78
N VAL A 51 -2.38 -4.78 -3.08
CA VAL A 51 -2.72 -5.38 -4.38
C VAL A 51 -2.45 -4.40 -5.51
N GLY A 52 -2.84 -3.13 -5.35
CA GLY A 52 -2.52 -2.06 -6.29
C GLY A 52 -1.01 -1.90 -6.48
N PHE A 53 -0.27 -1.78 -5.39
CA PHE A 53 1.18 -1.65 -5.40
C PHE A 53 1.87 -2.82 -6.11
N ASP A 54 1.46 -4.07 -5.85
CA ASP A 54 2.02 -5.26 -6.48
C ASP A 54 1.74 -5.30 -7.99
N ARG A 55 0.51 -4.93 -8.39
CA ARG A 55 0.15 -4.82 -9.82
C ARG A 55 0.99 -3.76 -10.52
N PHE A 56 1.13 -2.58 -9.93
CA PHE A 56 1.96 -1.51 -10.48
C PHE A 56 3.43 -1.86 -10.52
N SER A 57 3.95 -2.54 -9.49
CA SER A 57 5.34 -3.00 -9.42
C SER A 57 5.64 -3.99 -10.54
N LYS A 58 4.77 -4.99 -10.77
CA LYS A 58 4.89 -5.94 -11.88
C LYS A 58 4.84 -5.26 -13.26
N ILE A 59 3.96 -4.27 -13.44
CA ILE A 59 3.88 -3.51 -14.70
C ILE A 59 5.14 -2.66 -14.91
N SER A 60 5.64 -2.01 -13.85
CA SER A 60 6.87 -1.21 -13.88
C SER A 60 8.08 -2.08 -14.23
N GLU A 61 8.16 -3.28 -13.65
CA GLU A 61 9.24 -4.22 -13.92
C GLU A 61 9.25 -4.67 -15.39
N ARG A 62 8.08 -5.03 -15.95
CA ARG A 62 7.92 -5.36 -17.38
C ARG A 62 8.28 -4.21 -18.32
N ARG A 63 7.92 -2.98 -17.96
CA ARG A 63 8.33 -1.79 -18.75
C ARG A 63 9.84 -1.56 -18.67
N SER A 64 10.45 -1.81 -17.51
CA SER A 64 11.89 -1.67 -17.33
C SER A 64 12.70 -2.76 -18.04
N SER A 65 12.18 -3.99 -18.15
CA SER A 65 12.82 -5.09 -18.89
C SER A 65 12.81 -4.85 -20.41
N ASN A 66 11.71 -4.33 -20.96
CA ASN A 66 11.62 -4.00 -22.39
C ASN A 66 12.60 -2.89 -22.80
N ILE A 67 12.86 -1.93 -21.91
CA ILE A 67 13.87 -0.87 -22.15
C ILE A 67 15.28 -1.45 -22.12
N LYS A 68 15.58 -2.39 -21.20
CA LYS A 68 16.89 -3.06 -21.14
C LYS A 68 17.15 -3.95 -22.36
N GLU A 69 16.15 -4.67 -22.85
CA GLU A 69 16.28 -5.50 -24.05
C GLU A 69 16.50 -4.67 -25.32
N CYS A 70 15.89 -3.47 -25.39
CA CYS A 70 16.11 -2.52 -26.50
C CYS A 70 17.53 -1.94 -26.47
N LEU A 71 18.06 -1.60 -25.29
CA LEU A 71 19.44 -1.10 -25.13
C LEU A 71 20.50 -2.14 -25.50
N GLN A 72 20.24 -3.45 -25.29
CA GLN A 72 21.17 -4.51 -25.67
C GLN A 72 21.19 -4.83 -27.17
N LYS A 73 20.14 -4.49 -27.92
CA LYS A 73 20.09 -4.70 -29.38
C LYS A 73 20.71 -3.57 -30.19
N THR A 74 21.22 -2.53 -29.51
CA THR A 74 21.81 -1.34 -30.15
C THR A 74 23.33 -1.22 -29.88
N ALA A 75 23.95 -2.23 -29.27
CA ALA A 75 25.39 -2.31 -28.99
C ALA A 75 26.05 -3.38 -29.84
#